data_AF-A0A2R7P7C5-F1
#
_entry.id   AF-A0A2R7P7C5-F1
#
_cell.length_a   1.000
_cell.length_b   1.000
_cell.length_c   1.000
_cell.angle_alpha   90.00
_cell.angle_beta   90.00
_cell.angle_gamma   90.00
#
_symmetry.space_group_name_H-M   'P 1'
#
loop_
_entity.id
_entity.type
_entity.pdbx_description
1 polymer ?
#
loop_
_entity_poly.entity_id
_entity_poly.type
_entity_poly.pdbx_seq_one_letter_code
_entity_poly.pdbx_strand_id
1 'polypeptide(L)' 'LALAASYNLPQRLAARQATRERDENLRPLAHHREQELARMHRNFYGFDPSYHVARHHFVHKVPHAWTPRHLALHR' A
#
# COMPACT_ATOMS: atom_id res chain seq x y z
N LEU A 1 -1.75 18.88 -17.05
CA LEU A 1 -1.14 20.21 -16.81
C LEU A 1 -2.07 21.21 -16.10
N ALA A 2 -3.40 21.04 -16.13
CA ALA A 2 -4.35 21.99 -15.53
C ALA A 2 -4.14 22.30 -14.03
N LEU A 3 -3.65 21.34 -13.23
CA LEU A 3 -3.43 21.56 -11.79
C LEU A 3 -2.26 22.52 -11.51
N ALA A 4 -1.20 22.45 -12.32
CA ALA A 4 -0.01 23.30 -12.18
C ALA A 4 -0.25 24.75 -12.64
N ALA A 5 -1.22 24.97 -13.53
CA ALA A 5 -1.62 26.29 -14.01
C ALA A 5 -2.73 26.96 -13.17
N SER A 6 -3.15 26.32 -12.06
CA SER A 6 -4.21 26.86 -11.22
C SER A 6 -3.72 28.09 -10.43
N TYR A 7 -4.53 29.16 -10.43
CA TYR A 7 -4.18 30.43 -9.78
C TYR A 7 -3.99 30.29 -8.25
N ASN A 8 -4.62 29.29 -7.65
CA ASN A 8 -4.55 29.00 -6.22
C ASN A 8 -3.51 27.92 -5.85
N LEU A 9 -2.64 27.54 -6.79
CA LEU A 9 -1.59 26.54 -6.55
C LEU A 9 -0.71 26.88 -5.32
N PRO A 10 -0.20 28.13 -5.14
CA PRO A 10 0.64 28.45 -3.99
C PRO A 10 -0.07 28.22 -2.65
N GLN A 11 -1.33 28.63 -2.54
CA GLN A 11 -2.14 28.45 -1.33
C GLN A 11 -2.40 26.97 -1.04
N ARG A 12 -2.64 26.17 -2.09
CA ARG A 12 -2.83 24.72 -1.95
C ARG A 12 -1.56 24.01 -1.50
N LEU A 13 -0.39 24.43 -1.99
CA LEU A 13 0.90 23.89 -1.56
C LEU A 13 1.17 24.24 -0.10
N ALA A 14 0.95 25.49 0.31
CA ALA A 14 1.09 25.92 1.69
C ALA A 14 0.15 25.13 2.63
N ALA A 15 -1.12 24.95 2.24
CA ALA A 15 -2.06 24.15 3.02
C ALA A 15 -1.65 22.67 3.13
N ARG A 16 -1.13 22.07 2.04
CA ARG A 16 -0.61 20.69 2.05
C ARG A 16 0.61 20.57 2.97
N GLN A 17 1.52 21.54 2.92
CA GLN A 17 2.71 21.56 3.76
C GLN A 17 2.34 21.68 5.24
N ALA A 18 1.44 22.61 5.60
CA ALA A 18 0.96 22.76 6.97
C ALA A 18 0.24 21.50 7.49
N THR A 19 -0.51 20.79 6.64
CA THR A 19 -1.09 19.49 7.00
C THR A 19 -0.02 18.45 7.23
N ARG A 20 0.97 18.36 6.34
CA ARG A 20 2.09 17.43 6.50
C ARG A 20 2.87 17.70 7.80
N GLU A 21 3.16 18.95 8.12
CA GLU A 21 3.86 19.32 9.35
C GLU A 21 3.07 18.95 10.59
N ARG A 22 1.75 19.17 10.58
CA ARG A 22 0.86 18.72 11.65
C ARG A 22 0.88 17.19 11.79
N ASP A 23 0.76 16.47 10.68
CA ASP A 23 0.74 15.01 10.69
C ASP A 23 2.08 14.42 11.16
N GLU A 24 3.21 14.97 10.70
CA GLU A 24 4.55 14.54 11.12
C GLU A 24 4.81 14.84 12.61
N ASN A 25 4.27 15.95 13.14
CA ASN A 25 4.34 16.25 14.58
C ASN A 25 3.50 15.29 15.42
N LEU A 26 2.34 14.86 14.92
CA LEU A 26 1.47 13.91 15.62
C LEU A 26 2.01 12.48 15.53
N ARG A 27 2.44 12.07 14.34
CA ARG A 27 2.97 10.75 14.07
C ARG A 27 3.88 10.77 12.84
N PRO A 28 5.21 10.74 13.04
CA PRO A 28 6.15 10.78 11.94
C PRO A 28 5.94 9.64 10.94
N LEU A 29 6.11 9.92 9.64
CA LEU A 29 6.05 8.90 8.58
C LEU A 29 7.04 7.75 8.83
N ALA A 30 8.17 8.03 9.49
CA ALA A 30 9.12 7.01 9.90
C ALA A 30 8.48 5.94 10.80
N HIS A 31 7.64 6.34 11.74
CA HIS A 31 6.94 5.41 12.63
C HIS A 31 5.89 4.58 11.89
N HIS A 32 5.20 5.18 10.92
CA HIS A 32 4.32 4.42 10.01
C HIS A 32 5.10 3.36 9.23
N ARG A 33 6.23 3.76 8.63
CA ARG A 33 7.12 2.87 7.89
C ARG A 33 7.63 1.71 8.73
N GLU A 34 8.08 1.97 9.95
CA GLU A 34 8.55 0.92 10.87
C GLU A 34 7.48 -0.13 11.14
N GLN A 35 6.24 0.30 11.41
CA GLN A 35 5.13 -0.62 11.64
C GLN A 35 4.78 -1.45 10.40
N GLU A 36 4.79 -0.84 9.21
CA GLU A 36 4.53 -1.54 7.96
C GLU A 36 5.64 -2.56 7.65
N LEU A 37 6.91 -2.19 7.83
CA LEU A 37 8.04 -3.07 7.62
C LEU A 37 8.07 -4.22 8.63
N ALA A 38 7.67 -3.99 9.88
CA ALA A 38 7.53 -5.06 10.86
C ALA A 38 6.46 -6.10 10.43
N ARG A 39 5.37 -5.66 9.80
CA ARG A 39 4.35 -6.56 9.23
C ARG A 39 4.90 -7.30 8.01
N MET A 40 5.58 -6.60 7.11
CA MET A 40 6.22 -7.22 5.95
C MET A 40 7.25 -8.27 6.35
N HIS A 41 8.07 -7.99 7.36
CA HIS A 41 9.05 -8.95 7.88
C HIS A 41 8.39 -10.27 8.31
N ARG A 42 7.21 -10.23 8.92
CA ARG A 42 6.44 -11.45 9.25
C ARG A 42 5.92 -12.17 8.01
N ASN A 43 5.48 -11.46 6.99
CA ASN A 43 5.04 -12.08 5.74
C ASN A 43 6.20 -12.76 5.00
N PHE A 44 7.41 -12.20 5.09
CA PHE A 44 8.59 -12.73 4.40
C PHE A 44 9.31 -13.83 5.18
N TYR A 45 9.43 -13.69 6.50
CA TYR A 45 10.27 -14.55 7.34
C TYR A 45 9.52 -15.23 8.49
N GLY A 46 8.22 -14.98 8.62
CA GLY A 46 7.38 -15.63 9.62
C GLY A 46 7.05 -17.07 9.24
N PHE A 47 6.32 -17.72 10.15
CA PHE A 47 5.91 -19.11 9.98
C PHE A 47 4.86 -19.31 8.88
N ASP A 48 4.00 -18.31 8.63
CA ASP A 48 2.98 -18.39 7.58
C ASP A 48 3.62 -18.27 6.18
N PRO A 49 3.57 -19.34 5.35
CA PRO A 49 4.18 -19.34 4.03
C PRO A 49 3.28 -18.70 2.94
N SER A 50 2.12 -18.12 3.30
CA SER A 50 1.11 -17.62 2.35
C SER A 50 1.69 -16.72 1.25
N TYR A 51 2.59 -15.80 1.60
CA TYR A 51 3.27 -14.93 0.64
C TYR A 51 4.10 -15.73 -0.38
N HIS A 52 4.91 -16.68 0.08
CA HIS A 52 5.82 -17.45 -0.78
C HIS A 52 5.04 -18.39 -1.71
N VAL A 53 3.95 -18.99 -1.21
CA VAL A 53 3.04 -19.82 -2.02
C VAL A 53 2.38 -18.98 -3.11
N ALA A 54 1.82 -17.82 -2.76
CA ALA A 54 1.21 -16.91 -3.73
C ALA A 54 2.21 -16.44 -4.80
N ARG A 55 3.43 -16.07 -4.37
CA ARG A 55 4.53 -15.68 -5.27
C ARG A 55 4.89 -16.82 -6.23
N HIS A 56 5.01 -18.05 -5.73
CA HIS A 56 5.33 -19.21 -6.57
C HIS A 56 4.26 -19.44 -7.65
N HIS A 57 2.97 -19.44 -7.27
CA HIS A 57 1.87 -19.59 -8.22
C HIS A 57 1.87 -18.49 -9.30
N PHE A 58 2.14 -17.24 -8.89
CA PHE A 58 2.23 -16.12 -9.81
C PHE A 58 3.40 -16.25 -10.80
N VAL A 59 4.60 -16.51 -10.30
CA VAL A 59 5.82 -16.60 -11.12
C VAL A 59 5.75 -17.77 -12.11
N HIS A 60 5.27 -18.93 -11.65
CA HIS A 60 5.19 -20.13 -12.47
C HIS A 60 3.87 -20.27 -13.24
N LYS A 61 2.97 -19.28 -13.15
CA LYS A 61 1.65 -19.27 -13.82
C LYS A 61 0.88 -20.58 -13.60
N VAL A 62 0.86 -21.05 -12.36
CA VAL A 62 0.23 -22.32 -12.00
C VAL A 62 -1.26 -22.28 -12.37
N PRO A 63 -1.80 -23.32 -13.04
CA PRO A 63 -3.20 -23.35 -13.42
C PRO A 63 -4.10 -23.39 -12.18
N HIS A 64 -5.20 -22.63 -12.22
CA HIS A 64 -6.17 -22.59 -11.14
C HIS A 64 -7.16 -23.74 -11.32
N ALA A 65 -7.43 -24.50 -10.24
CA ALA A 65 -8.41 -25.59 -10.30
C ALA A 65 -9.86 -25.09 -10.43
N TRP A 66 -10.12 -23.83 -10.05
CA TRP A 66 -11.44 -23.22 -10.02
C TRP A 66 -11.34 -21.70 -9.99
N THR A 67 -12.40 -21.01 -10.40
CA THR A 67 -12.49 -19.54 -10.32
C THR A 67 -12.71 -19.11 -8.86
N PRO A 68 -11.88 -18.22 -8.30
CA PRO A 68 -12.05 -17.72 -6.93
C PRO A 68 -13.40 -17.02 -6.70
N ARG A 69 -13.93 -17.11 -5.47
CA ARG A 69 -15.22 -16.52 -5.07
C ARG A 69 -15.32 -15.01 -5.26
N HIS A 70 -14.21 -14.27 -5.09
CA HIS A 70 -14.19 -12.83 -5.30
C HIS A 70 -14.35 -12.42 -6.78
N LEU A 71 -14.24 -13.38 -7.72
CA LEU A 71 -14.52 -13.18 -9.14
C LEU A 71 -15.86 -13.79 -9.56
N ALA A 72 -16.18 -14.99 -9.07
CA ALA A 72 -17.43 -15.67 -9.38
C ALA A 72 -18.47 -15.51 -8.26
N LEU A 73 -19.18 -14.37 -8.24
CA LEU A 73 -20.19 -14.06 -7.22
C LEU A 73 -21.37 -15.04 -7.16
N HIS A 74 -21.62 -15.77 -8.26
CA HIS A 74 -22.68 -16.76 -8.37
C HIS A 74 -22.29 -18.14 -7.79
N ARG A 75 -21.09 -18.26 -7.22
CA ARG A 75 -20.57 -19.49 -6.60
C ARG A 75 -20.46 -19.41 -5.08
#